data_AF-A0A523RDQ2-F1
#
_entry.id   AF-A0A523RDQ2-F1
#
_cell.length_a   1.000
_cell.length_b   1.000
_cell.length_c   1.000
_cell.angle_alpha   90.00
_cell.angle_beta   90.00
_cell.angle_gamma   90.00
#
_symmetry.space_group_name_H-M   'P 1'
#
loop_
_entity.id
_entity.type
_entity.pdbx_description
1 polymer ?
#
loop_
_entity_poly.entity_id
_entity_poly.type
_entity_poly.pdbx_seq_one_letter_code
_entity_poly.pdbx_strand_id
1 'polypeptide(L)'
;MEDKKKKFLYRILIVNLALLAVFVVLFSFYGPILAATIFENEIGLIAITIRILILGIMSFFLYRKWLRQEAIYISDAYFLFATFFGIFTWAKVYDMIYNPAVISGLFETEFILLLVKIRFFIIIANLMPILYIGLDAVLVYIDMTTNKDMKKKQFNKLRLRVILIFVLITISVIVLAPTLGFLNLVSPFITIVSFVSIAFMFLFMYKNKRLSQANGLIIGIAFICFIASSLIRTILISTNIYYSIIAEIIDIGVNLFMFTGFITKPKYAR
;
A
#
# COMPACT_ATOMS: atom_id res chain seq x y z
N MET A 1 26.80 7.88 12.28
CA MET A 1 25.33 7.80 12.12
C MET A 1 24.90 8.26 10.73
N GLU A 2 25.48 9.34 10.22
CA GLU A 2 25.30 9.78 8.83
C GLU A 2 25.58 8.69 7.79
N ASP A 3 26.61 7.86 7.96
CA ASP A 3 26.92 6.79 7.01
C ASP A 3 25.79 5.75 6.90
N LYS A 4 25.10 5.46 8.01
CA LYS A 4 23.92 4.60 7.98
C LYS A 4 22.79 5.26 7.19
N LYS A 5 22.56 6.56 7.38
CA LYS A 5 21.53 7.33 6.64
C LYS A 5 21.83 7.33 5.14
N LYS A 6 23.08 7.60 4.75
CA LYS A 6 23.55 7.53 3.36
C LYS A 6 23.32 6.14 2.77
N LYS A 7 23.75 5.08 3.48
CA LYS A 7 23.57 3.70 3.03
C LYS A 7 22.10 3.32 2.81
N PHE A 8 21.19 3.78 3.67
CA PHE A 8 19.75 3.56 3.48
C PHE A 8 19.20 4.33 2.28
N LEU A 9 19.59 5.60 2.12
CA LEU A 9 19.19 6.41 0.96
C LEU A 9 19.66 5.76 -0.35
N TYR A 10 20.91 5.30 -0.41
CA TYR A 10 21.42 4.55 -1.57
C TYR A 10 20.61 3.29 -1.85
N ARG A 11 20.23 2.53 -0.83
CA ARG A 11 19.38 1.34 -1.01
C ARG A 11 18.01 1.68 -1.57
N ILE A 12 17.35 2.71 -1.02
CA ILE A 12 16.05 3.17 -1.52
C ILE A 12 16.19 3.63 -2.98
N LEU A 13 17.24 4.37 -3.30
CA LEU A 13 17.50 4.88 -4.65
C LEU A 13 17.80 3.73 -5.63
N ILE A 14 18.62 2.75 -5.25
CA ILE A 14 18.91 1.56 -6.06
C ILE A 14 17.62 0.78 -6.34
N VAL A 15 16.76 0.56 -5.34
CA VAL A 15 15.48 -0.13 -5.54
C VAL A 15 14.58 0.63 -6.51
N ASN A 16 14.46 1.96 -6.37
CA ASN A 16 13.65 2.76 -7.29
C ASN A 16 14.24 2.81 -8.71
N LEU A 17 15.57 2.86 -8.86
CA LEU A 17 16.22 2.78 -10.17
C LEU A 17 16.04 1.40 -10.82
N ALA A 18 16.16 0.32 -10.04
CA ALA A 18 15.92 -1.03 -10.54
C ALA A 18 14.47 -1.20 -11.00
N LEU A 19 13.50 -0.71 -10.21
CA LEU A 19 12.08 -0.70 -10.61
C LEU A 19 11.87 0.15 -11.87
N LEU A 20 12.45 1.35 -11.93
CA LEU A 20 12.38 2.20 -13.12
C LEU A 20 12.92 1.47 -14.35
N ALA A 21 14.08 0.80 -14.24
CA ALA A 21 14.67 0.04 -15.35
C ALA A 21 13.76 -1.12 -15.79
N VAL A 22 13.19 -1.88 -14.83
CA VAL A 22 12.21 -2.95 -15.13
C VAL A 22 11.00 -2.37 -15.86
N PHE A 23 10.47 -1.23 -15.40
CA PHE A 23 9.36 -0.57 -16.08
C PHE A 23 9.76 -0.07 -17.47
N VAL A 24 10.90 0.59 -17.65
CA VAL A 24 11.36 1.03 -18.98
C VAL A 24 11.45 -0.15 -19.95
N VAL A 25 11.99 -1.29 -19.50
CA VAL A 25 12.02 -2.52 -20.29
C VAL A 25 10.60 -2.99 -20.62
N LEU A 26 9.70 -3.06 -19.64
CA LEU A 26 8.29 -3.40 -19.90
C LEU A 26 7.64 -2.43 -20.90
N PHE A 27 7.86 -1.13 -20.77
CA PHE A 27 7.35 -0.11 -21.69
C PHE A 27 7.90 -0.30 -23.11
N SER A 28 9.16 -0.71 -23.27
CA SER A 28 9.72 -1.00 -24.60
C SER A 28 9.10 -2.23 -25.27
N PHE A 29 8.79 -3.28 -24.50
CA PHE A 29 8.18 -4.50 -25.04
C PHE A 29 6.67 -4.37 -25.25
N TYR A 30 5.99 -3.58 -24.43
CA TYR A 30 4.53 -3.44 -24.40
C TYR A 30 4.03 -2.05 -24.81
N GLY A 31 4.89 -1.24 -25.46
CA GLY A 31 4.55 0.10 -25.95
C GLY A 31 3.25 0.17 -26.76
N PRO A 32 2.95 -0.79 -27.66
CA PRO A 32 1.68 -0.80 -28.39
C PRO A 32 0.44 -0.93 -27.50
N ILE A 33 0.52 -1.67 -26.39
CA ILE A 33 -0.58 -1.79 -25.41
C ILE A 33 -0.79 -0.45 -24.71
N LEU A 34 0.30 0.23 -24.36
CA LEU A 34 0.23 1.54 -23.75
C LEU A 34 -0.40 2.55 -24.70
N ALA A 35 -0.01 2.54 -25.97
CA ALA A 35 -0.60 3.40 -27.00
C ALA A 35 -2.10 3.13 -27.14
N ALA A 36 -2.52 1.87 -27.23
CA ALA A 36 -3.94 1.51 -27.26
C ALA A 36 -4.69 1.95 -25.99
N THR A 37 -4.08 1.80 -24.81
CA THR A 37 -4.63 2.27 -23.54
C THR A 37 -4.78 3.80 -23.48
N ILE A 38 -3.83 4.54 -24.07
CA ILE A 38 -3.92 5.99 -24.22
C ILE A 38 -5.13 6.33 -25.10
N PHE A 39 -5.24 5.75 -26.29
CA PHE A 39 -6.34 6.06 -27.22
C PHE A 39 -7.74 5.75 -26.66
N GLU A 40 -7.89 4.68 -25.87
CA GLU A 40 -9.19 4.33 -25.29
C GLU A 40 -9.57 5.14 -24.05
N ASN A 41 -8.59 5.63 -23.28
CA ASN A 41 -8.86 6.25 -21.98
C ASN A 41 -7.84 7.33 -21.58
N GLU A 42 -7.65 8.33 -22.44
CA GLU A 42 -6.72 9.44 -22.21
C GLU A 42 -6.95 10.13 -20.85
N ILE A 43 -8.21 10.43 -20.51
CA ILE A 43 -8.57 11.13 -19.28
C ILE A 43 -8.28 10.27 -18.05
N GLY A 44 -8.58 8.97 -18.10
CA GLY A 44 -8.25 8.03 -17.03
C GLY A 44 -6.74 7.91 -16.81
N LEU A 45 -5.95 7.94 -17.89
CA LEU A 45 -4.50 7.91 -17.82
C LEU A 45 -3.92 9.18 -17.17
N ILE A 46 -4.49 10.35 -17.47
CA ILE A 46 -4.13 11.60 -16.78
C ILE A 46 -4.41 11.48 -15.28
N ALA A 47 -5.59 10.97 -14.88
CA ALA A 47 -5.94 10.79 -13.48
C ALA A 47 -4.98 9.83 -12.75
N ILE A 48 -4.63 8.70 -13.37
CA ILE A 48 -3.65 7.74 -12.83
C ILE A 48 -2.27 8.41 -12.70
N THR A 49 -1.84 9.17 -13.70
CA THR A 49 -0.54 9.88 -13.70
C THR A 49 -0.48 10.89 -12.56
N ILE A 50 -1.53 11.70 -12.38
CA ILE A 50 -1.64 12.64 -11.25
C ILE A 50 -1.54 11.89 -9.92
N ARG A 51 -2.23 10.75 -9.79
CA ARG A 51 -2.17 9.93 -8.58
C ARG A 51 -0.77 9.37 -8.31
N ILE A 52 -0.05 8.91 -9.34
CA ILE A 52 1.35 8.46 -9.23
C ILE A 52 2.22 9.59 -8.68
N LEU A 53 2.10 10.80 -9.23
CA LEU A 53 2.87 11.96 -8.78
C LEU A 53 2.57 12.30 -7.31
N ILE A 54 1.29 12.35 -6.93
CA ILE A 54 0.88 12.64 -5.56
C ILE A 54 1.44 11.60 -4.58
N LEU A 55 1.28 10.30 -4.87
CA LEU A 55 1.79 9.21 -4.03
C LEU A 55 3.32 9.25 -3.92
N GLY A 56 4.01 9.54 -5.03
CA GLY A 56 5.47 9.69 -5.07
C GLY A 56 5.94 10.85 -4.18
N ILE A 57 5.28 12.01 -4.26
CA ILE A 57 5.58 13.17 -3.41
C ILE A 57 5.36 12.84 -1.93
N MET A 58 4.25 12.16 -1.59
CA MET A 58 3.98 11.72 -0.21
C MET A 58 5.07 10.77 0.30
N SER A 59 5.43 9.77 -0.49
CA SER A 59 6.50 8.80 -0.15
C SER A 59 7.83 9.51 0.09
N PHE A 60 8.24 10.37 -0.85
CA PHE A 60 9.48 11.14 -0.75
C PHE A 60 9.50 12.04 0.50
N PHE A 61 8.39 12.74 0.77
CA PHE A 61 8.27 13.61 1.93
C PHE A 61 8.44 12.84 3.25
N LEU A 62 7.82 11.66 3.37
CA LEU A 62 7.94 10.83 4.57
C LEU A 62 9.35 10.25 4.73
N TYR A 63 9.99 9.80 3.65
CA TYR A 63 11.41 9.40 3.71
C TYR A 63 12.30 10.55 4.16
N ARG A 64 12.06 11.78 3.66
CA ARG A 64 12.80 12.97 4.10
C ARG A 64 12.61 13.24 5.60
N LYS A 65 11.38 13.12 6.11
CA LYS A 65 11.10 13.26 7.55
C LYS A 65 11.80 12.17 8.37
N TRP A 66 11.75 10.92 7.93
CA TRP A 66 12.44 9.80 8.57
C TRP A 66 13.96 10.02 8.65
N LEU A 67 14.59 10.46 7.55
CA LEU A 67 16.03 10.73 7.53
C LEU A 67 16.47 11.87 8.46
N ARG A 68 15.58 12.79 8.81
CA ARG A 68 15.84 13.89 9.73
C ARG A 68 15.76 13.50 11.20
N GLN A 69 15.28 12.29 11.54
CA GLN A 69 15.21 11.83 12.92
C GLN A 69 16.62 11.59 13.51
N GLU A 70 16.77 11.79 14.82
CA GLU A 70 18.02 11.56 15.54
C GLU A 70 18.42 10.09 15.46
N ALA A 71 17.51 9.18 15.78
CA ALA A 71 17.67 7.75 15.56
C ALA A 71 16.76 7.28 14.42
N ILE A 72 17.25 6.33 13.62
CA ILE A 72 16.58 5.86 12.41
C ILE A 72 16.42 4.34 12.48
N TYR A 73 15.18 3.89 12.40
CA TYR A 73 14.81 2.48 12.37
C TYR A 73 13.85 2.21 11.20
N ILE A 74 13.98 1.03 10.58
CA ILE A 74 13.07 0.54 9.53
C ILE A 74 11.65 0.34 10.11
N SER A 75 11.54 0.17 11.43
CA SER A 75 10.26 0.06 12.13
C SER A 75 9.53 1.39 12.34
N ASP A 76 10.15 2.53 12.00
CA ASP A 76 9.55 3.84 12.26
C ASP A 76 8.34 4.08 11.35
N ALA A 77 7.31 4.74 11.89
CA ALA A 77 6.08 4.99 11.16
C ALA A 77 6.32 5.77 9.87
N TYR A 78 7.21 6.77 9.88
CA TYR A 78 7.56 7.51 8.67
C TYR A 78 8.18 6.63 7.58
N PHE A 79 9.07 5.70 7.93
CA PHE A 79 9.67 4.79 6.94
C PHE A 79 8.63 3.83 6.36
N LEU A 80 7.81 3.23 7.21
CA LEU A 80 6.85 2.21 6.79
C LEU A 80 5.74 2.82 5.94
N PHE A 81 5.26 4.03 6.26
CA PHE A 81 4.30 4.73 5.40
C PHE A 81 4.94 5.32 4.14
N ALA A 82 6.20 5.74 4.19
CA ALA A 82 6.93 6.10 2.98
C ALA A 82 7.04 4.90 2.03
N THR A 83 7.32 3.71 2.58
CA THR A 83 7.38 2.45 1.84
C THR A 83 6.00 2.07 1.30
N PHE A 84 4.94 2.19 2.09
CA PHE A 84 3.56 1.97 1.65
C PHE A 84 3.21 2.84 0.43
N PHE A 85 3.37 4.17 0.54
CA PHE A 85 3.08 5.06 -0.59
C PHE A 85 4.01 4.84 -1.79
N GLY A 86 5.27 4.48 -1.54
CA GLY A 86 6.24 4.16 -2.59
C GLY A 86 5.86 2.91 -3.39
N ILE A 87 5.54 1.81 -2.70
CA ILE A 87 5.02 0.60 -3.35
C ILE A 87 3.70 0.90 -4.07
N PHE A 88 2.83 1.73 -3.47
CA PHE A 88 1.57 2.09 -4.10
C PHE A 88 1.75 2.92 -5.38
N THR A 89 2.78 3.77 -5.42
CA THR A 89 3.18 4.51 -6.61
C THR A 89 3.51 3.55 -7.74
N TRP A 90 4.37 2.56 -7.47
CA TRP A 90 4.74 1.54 -8.46
C TRP A 90 3.58 0.63 -8.86
N ALA A 91 2.66 0.32 -7.93
CA ALA A 91 1.42 -0.38 -8.27
C ALA A 91 0.56 0.40 -9.27
N LYS A 92 0.56 1.73 -9.18
CA LYS A 92 -0.16 2.59 -10.12
C LYS A 92 0.54 2.75 -11.46
N VAL A 93 1.87 2.77 -11.49
CA VAL A 93 2.64 2.63 -12.75
C VAL A 93 2.30 1.31 -13.43
N TYR A 94 2.20 0.23 -12.66
CA TYR A 94 1.75 -1.07 -13.17
C TYR A 94 0.32 -1.03 -13.74
N ASP A 95 -0.63 -0.37 -13.05
CA ASP A 95 -2.00 -0.20 -13.54
C ASP A 95 -2.06 0.56 -14.90
N MET A 96 -1.06 1.39 -15.25
CA MET A 96 -1.02 2.04 -16.58
C MET A 96 -0.74 1.03 -17.72
N ILE A 97 0.03 -0.01 -17.42
CA ILE A 97 0.32 -1.08 -18.37
C ILE A 97 -0.84 -2.07 -18.38
N TYR A 98 -1.40 -2.36 -17.19
CA TYR A 98 -2.47 -3.31 -16.97
C TYR A 98 -3.87 -2.67 -17.14
N ASN A 99 -4.30 -2.44 -18.38
CA ASN A 99 -5.71 -2.12 -18.69
C ASN A 99 -6.47 -3.40 -19.09
N PRO A 100 -7.37 -3.94 -18.25
CA PRO A 100 -8.10 -5.17 -18.55
C PRO A 100 -8.92 -5.09 -19.84
N ALA A 101 -9.46 -3.91 -20.18
CA ALA A 101 -10.27 -3.73 -21.39
C ALA A 101 -9.46 -3.95 -22.67
N VAL A 102 -8.23 -3.44 -22.71
CA VAL A 102 -7.32 -3.55 -23.86
C VAL A 102 -6.63 -4.91 -23.89
N ILE A 103 -6.11 -5.37 -22.75
CA ILE A 103 -5.30 -6.60 -22.70
C ILE A 103 -6.16 -7.85 -22.92
N SER A 104 -7.42 -7.84 -22.49
CA SER A 104 -8.32 -8.99 -22.68
C SER A 104 -8.62 -9.34 -24.13
N GLY A 105 -8.54 -8.36 -25.04
CA GLY A 105 -8.67 -8.60 -26.48
C GLY A 105 -7.36 -8.99 -27.18
N LEU A 106 -6.21 -8.77 -26.55
CA LEU A 106 -4.89 -8.94 -27.18
C LEU A 106 -4.11 -10.16 -26.70
N PHE A 107 -4.43 -10.69 -25.52
CA PHE A 107 -3.66 -11.77 -24.89
C PHE A 107 -4.54 -12.93 -24.43
N GLU A 108 -3.91 -14.11 -24.37
CA GLU A 108 -4.54 -15.30 -23.80
C GLU A 108 -4.86 -15.12 -22.32
N THR A 109 -5.94 -15.78 -21.87
CA THR A 109 -6.43 -15.68 -20.49
C THR A 109 -5.38 -16.10 -19.46
N GLU A 110 -4.52 -17.06 -19.79
CA GLU A 110 -3.43 -17.51 -18.91
C GLU A 110 -2.38 -16.42 -18.65
N PHE A 111 -2.02 -15.67 -19.69
CA PHE A 111 -1.09 -14.54 -19.56
C PHE A 111 -1.71 -13.40 -18.76
N ILE A 112 -3.00 -13.11 -18.96
CA ILE A 112 -3.72 -12.11 -18.17
C ILE A 112 -3.78 -12.53 -16.69
N LEU A 113 -4.02 -13.81 -16.43
CA LEU A 113 -3.98 -14.36 -15.08
C LEU A 113 -2.61 -14.18 -14.42
N LEU A 114 -1.51 -14.38 -15.15
CA LEU A 114 -0.17 -14.11 -14.65
C LEU A 114 0.01 -12.63 -14.26
N LEU A 115 -0.40 -11.71 -15.12
CA LEU A 115 -0.36 -10.26 -14.83
C LEU A 115 -1.20 -9.90 -13.60
N VAL A 116 -2.37 -10.49 -13.45
CA VAL A 116 -3.20 -10.30 -12.27
C VAL A 116 -2.50 -10.82 -11.01
N LYS A 117 -1.88 -12.00 -11.06
CA LYS A 117 -1.11 -12.55 -9.93
C LYS A 117 0.03 -11.61 -9.52
N ILE A 118 0.75 -11.01 -10.47
CA ILE A 118 1.78 -9.98 -10.18
C ILE A 118 1.17 -8.80 -9.41
N ARG A 119 0.02 -8.29 -9.86
CA ARG A 119 -0.71 -7.21 -9.17
C ARG A 119 -1.02 -7.58 -7.71
N PHE A 120 -1.43 -8.82 -7.46
CA PHE A 120 -1.70 -9.29 -6.10
C PHE A 120 -0.46 -9.34 -5.22
N PHE A 121 0.69 -9.76 -5.76
CA PHE A 121 1.95 -9.71 -5.01
C PHE A 121 2.31 -8.27 -4.64
N ILE A 122 2.06 -7.30 -5.52
CA ILE A 122 2.27 -5.88 -5.23
C ILE A 122 1.34 -5.42 -4.09
N ILE A 123 0.07 -5.84 -4.08
CA ILE A 123 -0.88 -5.54 -2.99
C ILE A 123 -0.38 -6.11 -1.65
N ILE A 124 0.09 -7.35 -1.62
CA ILE A 124 0.65 -7.94 -0.39
C ILE A 124 1.87 -7.15 0.08
N ALA A 125 2.80 -6.85 -0.83
CA ALA A 125 4.00 -6.08 -0.52
C ALA A 125 3.64 -4.70 0.04
N ASN A 126 2.56 -4.09 -0.47
CA ASN A 126 2.04 -2.82 -0.01
C ASN A 126 1.44 -2.91 1.41
N LEU A 127 0.74 -3.99 1.75
CA LEU A 127 0.16 -4.19 3.08
C LEU A 127 1.20 -4.50 4.17
N MET A 128 2.33 -5.12 3.81
CA MET A 128 3.37 -5.55 4.75
C MET A 128 3.88 -4.46 5.71
N PRO A 129 4.31 -3.27 5.25
CA PRO A 129 4.76 -2.21 6.14
C PRO A 129 3.73 -1.81 7.20
N ILE A 130 2.46 -1.80 6.82
CA ILE A 130 1.39 -1.37 7.71
C ILE A 130 1.02 -2.48 8.68
N LEU A 131 0.95 -3.74 8.23
CA LEU A 131 0.77 -4.90 9.11
C LEU A 131 1.89 -5.03 10.15
N TYR A 132 3.11 -4.58 9.84
CA TYR A 132 4.21 -4.59 10.81
C TYR A 132 4.00 -3.62 11.98
N ILE A 133 3.59 -2.37 11.71
CA ILE A 133 3.13 -1.43 12.76
C ILE A 133 1.90 -2.01 13.44
N GLY A 134 1.06 -2.60 12.61
CA GLY A 134 -0.08 -3.42 12.89
C GLY A 134 0.08 -4.27 14.17
N LEU A 135 0.87 -5.30 14.00
CA LEU A 135 1.02 -6.29 15.04
C LEU A 135 1.73 -5.72 16.28
N ASP A 136 2.49 -4.63 16.17
CA ASP A 136 3.07 -3.94 17.33
C ASP A 136 1.98 -3.46 18.30
N ALA A 137 0.96 -2.73 17.83
CA ALA A 137 -0.05 -2.19 18.75
C ALA A 137 -0.89 -3.29 19.43
N VAL A 138 -1.29 -4.31 18.65
CA VAL A 138 -2.11 -5.43 19.14
C VAL A 138 -1.34 -6.24 20.17
N LEU A 139 -0.09 -6.57 19.88
CA LEU A 139 0.71 -7.36 20.81
C LEU A 139 1.01 -6.58 22.10
N VAL A 140 1.22 -5.25 22.04
CA VAL A 140 1.36 -4.49 23.30
C VAL A 140 0.03 -4.43 24.07
N TYR A 141 -1.13 -4.39 23.40
CA TYR A 141 -2.41 -4.51 24.11
C TYR A 141 -2.54 -5.84 24.86
N ILE A 142 -2.15 -6.94 24.22
CA ILE A 142 -2.16 -8.28 24.83
C ILE A 142 -1.20 -8.32 26.03
N ASP A 143 0.01 -7.77 25.89
CA ASP A 143 1.00 -7.67 26.97
C ASP A 143 0.43 -6.93 28.19
N MET A 144 -0.19 -5.77 27.95
CA MET A 144 -0.81 -4.95 29.01
C MET A 144 -2.02 -5.60 29.68
N THR A 145 -2.78 -6.43 28.96
CA THR A 145 -3.98 -7.08 29.50
C THR A 145 -3.70 -8.42 30.16
N THR A 146 -2.63 -9.11 29.76
CA THR A 146 -2.29 -10.44 30.29
C THR A 146 -1.26 -10.44 31.41
N ASN A 147 -0.73 -9.28 31.82
CA ASN A 147 0.32 -9.14 32.86
C ASN A 147 1.52 -10.08 32.63
N LYS A 148 1.78 -10.46 31.38
CA LYS A 148 2.96 -11.25 31.01
C LYS A 148 4.05 -10.27 30.64
N ASP A 149 5.15 -10.24 31.38
CA ASP A 149 6.34 -9.47 30.98
C ASP A 149 7.03 -10.14 29.78
N MET A 150 6.50 -9.94 28.56
CA MET A 150 7.14 -10.47 27.37
C MET A 150 8.39 -9.67 27.02
N LYS A 151 9.54 -10.36 26.90
CA LYS A 151 10.77 -9.71 26.45
C LYS A 151 10.61 -9.22 25.00
N LYS A 152 11.11 -8.03 24.69
CA LYS A 152 11.09 -7.42 23.33
C LYS A 152 11.55 -8.36 22.19
N LYS A 153 12.49 -9.28 22.46
CA LYS A 153 12.92 -10.30 21.49
C LYS A 153 11.81 -11.31 21.15
N GLN A 154 11.04 -11.76 22.14
CA GLN A 154 9.93 -12.70 21.94
C GLN A 154 8.80 -12.03 21.16
N PHE A 155 8.53 -10.76 21.47
CA PHE A 155 7.57 -9.92 20.76
C PHE A 155 7.88 -9.81 19.26
N ASN A 156 9.14 -9.48 18.92
CA ASN A 156 9.58 -9.39 17.53
C ASN A 156 9.46 -10.74 16.80
N LYS A 157 9.78 -11.85 17.48
CA LYS A 157 9.69 -13.20 16.91
C LYS A 157 8.23 -13.59 16.65
N LEU A 158 7.32 -13.27 17.56
CA LEU A 158 5.88 -13.54 17.38
C LEU A 158 5.31 -12.71 16.23
N ARG A 159 5.59 -11.41 16.19
CA ARG A 159 5.20 -10.52 15.08
C ARG A 159 5.67 -11.06 13.74
N LEU A 160 6.95 -11.42 13.62
CA LEU A 160 7.49 -11.96 12.38
C LEU A 160 6.77 -13.25 11.96
N ARG A 161 6.50 -14.16 12.91
CA ARG A 161 5.75 -15.40 12.62
C ARG A 161 4.34 -15.12 12.11
N VAL A 162 3.61 -14.19 12.72
CA VAL A 162 2.25 -13.85 12.28
C VAL A 162 2.27 -13.26 10.87
N ILE A 163 3.18 -12.33 10.58
CA ILE A 163 3.34 -11.76 9.23
C ILE A 163 3.69 -12.86 8.23
N LEU A 164 4.64 -13.74 8.57
CA LEU A 164 5.10 -14.80 7.69
C LEU A 164 3.97 -15.80 7.39
N ILE A 165 3.19 -16.20 8.40
CA ILE A 165 2.02 -17.06 8.20
C ILE A 165 0.99 -16.39 7.30
N PHE A 166 0.63 -15.13 7.58
CA PHE A 166 -0.30 -14.36 6.76
C PHE A 166 0.16 -14.28 5.29
N VAL A 167 1.44 -13.99 5.08
CA VAL A 167 2.04 -13.88 3.75
C VAL A 167 2.06 -15.22 3.04
N LEU A 168 2.46 -16.31 3.70
CA LEU A 168 2.46 -17.65 3.11
C LEU A 168 1.06 -18.09 2.70
N ILE A 169 0.05 -17.88 3.56
CA ILE A 169 -1.34 -18.19 3.24
C ILE A 169 -1.78 -17.38 2.02
N THR A 170 -1.54 -16.08 2.02
CA THR A 170 -1.99 -15.20 0.93
C THR A 170 -1.29 -15.52 -0.40
N ILE A 171 0.02 -15.77 -0.37
CA ILE A 171 0.80 -16.20 -1.54
C ILE A 171 0.27 -17.54 -2.06
N SER A 172 -0.01 -18.51 -1.18
CA SER A 172 -0.53 -19.81 -1.58
C SER A 172 -1.88 -19.67 -2.28
N VAL A 173 -2.79 -18.85 -1.73
CA VAL A 173 -4.09 -18.54 -2.35
C VAL A 173 -3.93 -17.93 -3.75
N ILE A 174 -2.98 -17.02 -3.95
CA ILE A 174 -2.76 -16.36 -5.25
C ILE A 174 -2.14 -17.32 -6.26
N VAL A 175 -1.11 -18.08 -5.87
CA VAL A 175 -0.40 -19.00 -6.77
C VAL A 175 -1.34 -20.10 -7.24
N LEU A 176 -2.11 -20.68 -6.32
CA LEU A 176 -3.05 -21.77 -6.59
C LEU A 176 -4.38 -21.32 -7.20
N ALA A 177 -4.59 -20.01 -7.37
CA ALA A 177 -5.83 -19.51 -7.95
C ALA A 177 -6.03 -20.04 -9.38
N PRO A 178 -7.17 -20.72 -9.66
CA PRO A 178 -7.41 -21.38 -10.93
C PRO A 178 -7.90 -20.41 -12.02
N THR A 179 -8.53 -19.29 -11.64
CA THR A 179 -9.15 -18.36 -12.59
C THR A 179 -9.07 -16.91 -12.11
N LEU A 180 -9.26 -15.98 -13.05
CA LEU A 180 -9.40 -14.54 -12.78
C LEU A 180 -10.59 -14.25 -11.86
N GLY A 181 -11.72 -14.92 -12.09
CA GLY A 181 -12.93 -14.77 -11.28
C GLY A 181 -12.70 -15.12 -9.81
N PHE A 182 -11.96 -16.19 -9.54
CA PHE A 182 -11.61 -16.57 -8.17
C PHE A 182 -10.78 -15.48 -7.48
N LEU A 183 -9.74 -14.96 -8.14
CA LEU A 183 -8.91 -13.90 -7.57
C LEU A 183 -9.71 -12.61 -7.32
N ASN A 184 -10.56 -12.22 -8.26
CA ASN A 184 -11.41 -11.03 -8.11
C ASN A 184 -12.42 -11.16 -6.96
N LEU A 185 -12.89 -12.39 -6.67
CA LEU A 185 -13.78 -12.67 -5.55
C LEU A 185 -13.05 -12.65 -4.20
N VAL A 186 -11.84 -13.21 -4.12
CA VAL A 186 -11.12 -13.34 -2.85
C VAL A 186 -10.38 -12.05 -2.45
N SER A 187 -9.94 -11.26 -3.44
CA SER A 187 -9.19 -10.00 -3.23
C SER A 187 -9.81 -9.03 -2.22
N PRO A 188 -11.11 -8.69 -2.33
CA PRO A 188 -11.70 -7.68 -1.48
C PRO A 188 -11.69 -8.14 -0.02
N PHE A 189 -11.91 -9.44 0.24
CA PHE A 189 -11.90 -9.98 1.60
C PHE A 189 -10.52 -9.88 2.26
N ILE A 190 -9.46 -10.29 1.56
CA ILE A 190 -8.08 -10.19 2.08
C ILE A 190 -7.76 -8.73 2.41
N THR A 191 -8.12 -7.83 1.49
CA THR A 191 -7.81 -6.40 1.58
C THR A 191 -8.62 -5.72 2.70
N ILE A 192 -9.92 -5.99 2.79
CA ILE A 192 -10.83 -5.45 3.82
C ILE A 192 -10.39 -5.92 5.20
N VAL A 193 -10.14 -7.21 5.40
CA VAL A 193 -9.70 -7.75 6.70
C VAL A 193 -8.40 -7.07 7.15
N SER A 194 -7.47 -6.88 6.21
CA SER A 194 -6.20 -6.18 6.48
C SER A 194 -6.44 -4.72 6.87
N PHE A 195 -7.23 -3.98 6.09
CA PHE A 195 -7.50 -2.56 6.36
C PHE A 195 -8.34 -2.33 7.62
N VAL A 196 -9.30 -3.19 7.94
CA VAL A 196 -10.07 -3.13 9.19
C VAL A 196 -9.14 -3.33 10.38
N SER A 197 -8.26 -4.32 10.30
CA SER A 197 -7.26 -4.58 11.34
C SER A 197 -6.36 -3.37 11.56
N ILE A 198 -5.91 -2.73 10.48
CA ILE A 198 -5.09 -1.52 10.50
C ILE A 198 -5.87 -0.31 11.06
N ALA A 199 -7.12 -0.11 10.66
CA ALA A 199 -7.95 1.00 11.10
C ALA A 199 -8.23 0.93 12.61
N PHE A 200 -8.74 -0.22 13.07
CA PHE A 200 -9.02 -0.49 14.49
C PHE A 200 -7.81 -0.16 15.36
N MET A 201 -6.66 -0.53 14.84
CA MET A 201 -5.39 -0.34 15.49
C MET A 201 -4.90 1.09 15.63
N PHE A 202 -4.97 1.88 14.57
CA PHE A 202 -4.58 3.28 14.64
C PHE A 202 -5.51 4.06 15.58
N LEU A 203 -6.78 3.69 15.62
CA LEU A 203 -7.75 4.19 16.60
C LEU A 203 -7.39 3.76 18.02
N PHE A 204 -7.00 2.49 18.21
CA PHE A 204 -6.56 1.98 19.50
C PHE A 204 -5.28 2.67 20.00
N MET A 205 -4.28 2.86 19.14
CA MET A 205 -3.05 3.59 19.49
C MET A 205 -3.36 5.03 19.87
N TYR A 206 -4.25 5.70 19.14
CA TYR A 206 -4.70 7.05 19.49
C TYR A 206 -5.38 7.10 20.86
N LYS A 207 -6.32 6.18 21.14
CA LYS A 207 -7.01 6.08 22.43
C LYS A 207 -6.02 5.93 23.60
N ASN A 208 -4.95 5.17 23.39
CA ASN A 208 -3.91 4.93 24.41
C ASN A 208 -2.76 5.94 24.39
N LYS A 209 -2.88 7.04 23.62
CA LYS A 209 -1.85 8.10 23.50
C LYS A 209 -0.48 7.57 23.04
N ARG A 210 -0.50 6.60 22.12
CA ARG A 210 0.68 5.99 21.50
C ARG A 210 0.77 6.43 20.04
N LEU A 211 1.97 6.79 19.58
CA LEU A 211 2.32 7.61 18.39
C LEU A 211 2.38 9.12 18.69
N SER A 212 3.52 9.57 19.23
CA SER A 212 3.81 11.01 19.32
C SER A 212 4.08 11.66 17.95
N GLN A 213 4.45 10.86 16.94
CA GLN A 213 4.93 11.34 15.64
C GLN A 213 3.83 11.52 14.59
N ALA A 214 2.66 10.90 14.78
CA ALA A 214 1.57 10.90 13.81
C ALA A 214 0.20 10.83 14.52
N ASN A 215 -0.80 11.45 13.93
CA ASN A 215 -2.16 11.42 14.45
C ASN A 215 -2.87 10.13 14.02
N GLY A 216 -2.82 9.13 14.91
CA GLY A 216 -3.47 7.83 14.70
C GLY A 216 -4.98 7.91 14.45
N LEU A 217 -5.69 8.91 14.99
CA LEU A 217 -7.13 9.05 14.73
C LEU A 217 -7.40 9.32 13.24
N ILE A 218 -6.68 10.29 12.67
CA ILE A 218 -6.81 10.66 11.25
C ILE A 218 -6.46 9.47 10.36
N ILE A 219 -5.35 8.78 10.66
CA ILE A 219 -4.91 7.62 9.88
C ILE A 219 -5.94 6.49 9.96
N GLY A 220 -6.46 6.18 11.15
CA GLY A 220 -7.46 5.15 11.35
C GLY A 220 -8.75 5.42 10.58
N ILE A 221 -9.27 6.64 10.66
CA ILE A 221 -10.46 7.06 9.88
C ILE A 221 -10.15 7.01 8.38
N ALA A 222 -8.96 7.43 7.95
CA ALA A 222 -8.57 7.36 6.55
C ALA A 222 -8.56 5.93 6.00
N PHE A 223 -8.16 4.92 6.78
CA PHE A 223 -8.29 3.52 6.36
C PHE A 223 -9.75 3.05 6.26
N ILE A 224 -10.64 3.55 7.13
CA ILE A 224 -12.09 3.30 7.00
C ILE A 224 -12.62 3.93 5.70
N CYS A 225 -12.25 5.18 5.42
CA CYS A 225 -12.56 5.84 4.15
C CYS A 225 -11.97 5.09 2.96
N PHE A 226 -10.80 4.47 3.10
CA PHE A 226 -10.16 3.68 2.06
C PHE A 226 -10.95 2.40 1.74
N ILE A 227 -11.46 1.71 2.77
CA ILE A 227 -12.37 0.56 2.61
C ILE A 227 -13.64 1.01 1.89
N ALA A 228 -14.26 2.11 2.35
CA ALA A 228 -15.47 2.65 1.73
C ALA A 228 -15.23 3.04 0.27
N SER A 229 -14.10 3.70 -0.03
CA SER A 229 -13.70 4.07 -1.39
C SER A 229 -13.54 2.84 -2.29
N SER A 230 -12.92 1.77 -1.78
CA SER A 230 -12.77 0.52 -2.53
C SER A 230 -14.11 -0.14 -2.87
N LEU A 231 -15.09 -0.09 -1.96
CA LEU A 231 -16.45 -0.59 -2.21
C LEU A 231 -17.18 0.29 -3.23
N ILE A 232 -17.15 1.61 -3.05
CA ILE A 232 -17.73 2.59 -3.96
C ILE A 232 -17.15 2.43 -5.37
N ARG A 233 -15.82 2.31 -5.49
CA ARG A 233 -15.12 2.06 -6.76
C ARG A 233 -15.67 0.82 -7.47
N THR A 234 -15.86 -0.28 -6.74
CA THR A 234 -16.37 -1.53 -7.31
C THR A 234 -17.76 -1.33 -7.93
N ILE A 235 -18.62 -0.58 -7.24
CA ILE A 235 -19.97 -0.23 -7.72
C ILE A 235 -19.87 0.70 -8.93
N LEU A 236 -19.12 1.80 -8.84
CA LEU A 236 -18.99 2.79 -9.90
C LEU A 236 -18.46 2.21 -11.22
N ILE A 237 -17.40 1.39 -11.16
CA ILE A 237 -16.78 0.78 -12.34
C ILE A 237 -17.73 -0.22 -12.99
N SER A 238 -18.56 -0.92 -12.21
CA SER A 238 -19.57 -1.84 -12.77
C SER A 238 -20.67 -1.13 -13.58
N THR A 239 -20.83 0.18 -13.39
CA THR A 239 -21.92 0.94 -14.03
C THR A 239 -21.47 1.62 -15.31
N ASN A 240 -20.32 2.30 -15.28
CA ASN A 240 -19.77 3.00 -16.45
C ASN A 240 -18.25 3.18 -16.30
N ILE A 241 -17.51 2.94 -17.38
CA ILE A 241 -16.06 3.12 -17.41
C ILE A 241 -15.63 4.57 -17.14
N TYR A 242 -16.45 5.57 -17.49
CA TYR A 242 -16.17 6.98 -17.21
C TYR A 242 -16.21 7.31 -15.71
N TYR A 243 -16.93 6.52 -14.90
CA TYR A 243 -16.90 6.67 -13.43
C TYR A 243 -15.60 6.18 -12.80
N SER A 244 -14.70 5.55 -13.58
CA SER A 244 -13.33 5.27 -13.13
C SER A 244 -12.59 6.54 -12.71
N ILE A 245 -12.84 7.67 -13.38
CA ILE A 245 -12.22 8.96 -13.06
C ILE A 245 -12.69 9.44 -11.68
N ILE A 246 -13.98 9.36 -11.41
CA ILE A 246 -14.55 9.73 -10.10
C ILE A 246 -13.95 8.85 -9.01
N ALA A 247 -13.83 7.54 -9.24
CA ALA A 247 -13.20 6.62 -8.30
C ALA A 247 -11.71 6.95 -8.06
N GLU A 248 -10.96 7.37 -9.09
CA GLU A 248 -9.57 7.83 -8.93
C GLU A 248 -9.50 9.12 -8.09
N ILE A 249 -10.40 10.08 -8.31
CA ILE A 249 -10.45 11.33 -7.52
C ILE A 249 -10.76 11.05 -6.04
N ILE A 250 -11.75 10.20 -5.76
CA ILE A 250 -12.10 9.82 -4.38
C ILE A 250 -10.89 9.19 -3.71
N ASP A 251 -10.22 8.25 -4.38
CA ASP A 251 -9.05 7.60 -3.84
C ASP A 251 -7.90 8.58 -3.57
N ILE A 252 -7.65 9.55 -4.48
CA ILE A 252 -6.67 10.63 -4.24
C ILE A 252 -7.02 11.39 -2.97
N GLY A 253 -8.30 11.77 -2.80
CA GLY A 253 -8.81 12.42 -1.60
C GLY A 253 -8.53 11.62 -0.32
N VAL A 254 -8.78 10.31 -0.34
CA VAL A 254 -8.49 9.43 0.80
C VAL A 254 -6.98 9.35 1.09
N ASN A 255 -6.13 9.23 0.06
CA ASN A 255 -4.67 9.20 0.24
C ASN A 255 -4.15 10.50 0.83
N LEU A 256 -4.66 11.65 0.37
CA LEU A 256 -4.34 12.96 0.94
C LEU A 256 -4.78 13.05 2.39
N PHE A 257 -6.00 12.61 2.70
CA PHE A 257 -6.51 12.58 4.06
C PHE A 257 -5.63 11.71 4.98
N MET A 258 -5.25 10.52 4.54
CA MET A 258 -4.30 9.67 5.26
C MET A 258 -2.95 10.38 5.51
N PHE A 259 -2.42 11.05 4.49
CA PHE A 259 -1.16 11.79 4.58
C PHE A 259 -1.21 12.95 5.58
N THR A 260 -2.35 13.65 5.72
CA THR A 260 -2.51 14.70 6.73
C THR A 260 -2.32 14.19 8.17
N GLY A 261 -2.55 12.90 8.42
CA GLY A 261 -2.27 12.25 9.69
C GLY A 261 -0.78 12.26 10.08
N PHE A 262 0.14 12.35 9.12
CA PHE A 262 1.59 12.45 9.36
C PHE A 262 2.12 13.89 9.40
N ILE A 263 1.28 14.85 9.03
CA ILE A 263 1.57 16.29 9.14
C ILE A 263 1.07 16.80 10.48
N THR A 264 -0.12 16.38 10.88
CA THR A 264 -0.80 16.86 12.07
C THR A 264 -0.31 16.10 13.31
N LYS A 265 0.23 16.83 14.29
CA LYS A 265 0.54 16.22 15.60
C LYS A 265 -0.74 16.02 16.42
N PRO A 266 -0.89 14.90 17.14
CA PRO A 266 -2.03 14.70 18.02
C PRO A 266 -1.98 15.68 19.21
N LYS A 267 -3.15 16.05 19.76
CA LYS A 267 -3.26 17.01 20.86
C LYS A 267 -2.46 16.62 22.10
N TYR A 268 -2.31 15.32 22.37
CA TYR A 268 -1.57 14.80 23.52
C TYR A 268 -0.05 14.80 23.36
N ALA A 269 0.48 15.15 22.18
CA ALA A 269 1.91 15.24 21.89
C ALA A 269 2.38 16.70 21.71
N ARG A 270 1.50 17.67 21.99
CA ARG A 270 1.84 19.09 22.14
C ARG A 270 2.06 19.37 23.61
#